data_AF-A0A7R9Z2K8-F1
#
_entry.id   AF-A0A7R9Z2K8-F1
#
_cell.length_a   1.000
_cell.length_b   1.000
_cell.length_c   1.000
_cell.angle_alpha   90.00
_cell.angle_beta   90.00
_cell.angle_gamma   90.00
#
_symmetry.space_group_name_H-M   'P 1'
#
loop_
_entity.id
_entity.type
_entity.pdbx_description
1 polymer ?
#
loop_
_entity_poly.entity_id
_entity_poly.type
_entity_poly.pdbx_seq_one_letter_code
_entity_poly.pdbx_strand_id
1 'polypeptide(L)'
;KNLLVEQVWVYGSSFKSCLVAVVVPSEAGLTAWAAAAGVPGGLPELVRDARVRAHVLEELVATGRAEKLKGFEIVKAVHLESGQFSVEDDLLTPTFKLKRPQLQRRFQAAIDAMYKELKE
;
A
#
# COMPACT_ATOMS: atom_id res chain seq x y z
N LYS A 1 -12.07 -3.82 10.81
CA LYS A 1 -11.08 -4.69 10.11
C LYS A 1 -11.19 -4.38 8.63
N ASN A 2 -10.11 -3.94 8.00
CA ASN A 2 -10.07 -3.69 6.56
C ASN A 2 -9.89 -5.04 5.84
N LEU A 3 -10.77 -5.39 4.90
CA LEU A 3 -10.76 -6.70 4.21
C LEU A 3 -9.89 -6.70 2.94
N LEU A 4 -9.35 -5.54 2.56
CA LEU A 4 -8.61 -5.36 1.31
C LEU A 4 -7.10 -5.39 1.52
N VAL A 5 -6.62 -5.25 2.76
CA VAL A 5 -5.19 -5.10 3.07
C VAL A 5 -4.69 -6.28 3.90
N GLU A 6 -3.71 -7.00 3.35
CA GLU A 6 -3.07 -8.13 4.02
C GLU A 6 -1.81 -7.68 4.77
N GLN A 7 -0.95 -6.92 4.09
CA GLN A 7 0.25 -6.33 4.69
C GLN A 7 0.37 -4.87 4.29
N VAL A 8 0.90 -4.04 5.18
CA VAL A 8 1.14 -2.62 4.91
C VAL A 8 2.45 -2.19 5.54
N TRP A 9 3.22 -1.42 4.78
CA TRP A 9 4.38 -0.72 5.26
C TRP A 9 4.26 0.77 4.93
N VAL A 10 4.15 1.59 5.98
CA VAL A 10 4.08 3.04 5.87
C VAL A 10 5.48 3.64 5.91
N TYR A 11 5.76 4.53 4.97
CA TYR A 11 6.99 5.28 4.86
C TYR A 11 6.74 6.78 5.04
N GLY A 12 7.62 7.41 5.81
CA GLY A 12 7.66 8.86 5.99
C GLY A 12 9.10 9.36 5.83
N SER A 13 9.26 10.46 5.12
CA SER A 13 10.54 11.15 4.96
C SER A 13 10.49 12.51 5.65
N SER A 14 11.55 12.88 6.37
CA SER A 14 11.67 14.20 7.02
C SER A 14 11.62 15.37 6.02
N PHE A 15 11.86 15.11 4.73
CA PHE A 15 11.79 16.11 3.66
C PHE A 15 10.41 16.23 3.01
N LYS A 16 9.41 15.51 3.51
CA LYS A 16 8.06 15.42 2.93
C LYS A 16 7.02 15.68 4.02
N SER A 17 5.96 16.39 3.68
CA SER A 17 4.85 16.73 4.60
C SER A 17 3.79 15.63 4.72
N CYS A 18 3.97 14.51 4.02
CA CYS A 18 2.95 13.48 3.83
C CYS A 18 3.57 12.07 3.93
N LEU A 19 2.75 11.12 4.40
CA LEU A 19 3.09 9.70 4.43
C LEU A 19 2.67 9.01 3.12
N VAL A 20 3.44 8.01 2.72
CA VAL A 20 3.13 7.10 1.61
C VAL A 20 3.21 5.67 2.12
N ALA A 21 2.57 4.71 1.44
CA ALA A 21 2.61 3.33 1.87
C ALA A 21 2.77 2.33 0.72
N VAL A 22 3.40 1.20 1.03
CA VAL A 22 3.38 0.00 0.20
C VAL A 22 2.38 -0.95 0.83
N VAL A 23 1.43 -1.42 0.02
CA VAL A 23 0.30 -2.24 0.46
C VAL A 23 0.32 -3.53 -0.35
N VAL A 24 0.28 -4.66 0.37
CA VAL A 24 -0.01 -5.96 -0.22
C VAL A 24 -1.50 -6.21 0.00
N PRO A 25 -2.32 -6.17 -1.07
CA PRO A 25 -3.75 -6.36 -0.92
C PRO A 25 -4.09 -7.84 -0.70
N SER A 26 -5.21 -8.09 -0.02
CA SER A 26 -5.78 -9.43 0.10
C SER A 26 -6.33 -9.86 -1.25
N GLU A 27 -5.85 -10.97 -1.80
CA GLU A 27 -6.29 -11.47 -3.11
C GLU A 27 -7.82 -11.67 -3.16
N ALA A 28 -8.38 -12.29 -2.12
CA ALA A 28 -9.81 -12.54 -2.02
C ALA A 28 -10.62 -11.23 -1.94
N GLY A 29 -10.19 -10.29 -1.11
CA GLY A 29 -10.87 -9.00 -0.94
C GLY A 29 -10.82 -8.16 -2.21
N LEU A 30 -9.64 -8.07 -2.82
CA LEU A 30 -9.42 -7.26 -4.02
C LEU A 30 -10.17 -7.82 -5.24
N THR A 31 -10.14 -9.14 -5.43
CA THR A 31 -10.81 -9.79 -6.55
C THR A 31 -12.33 -9.67 -6.42
N ALA A 32 -12.88 -9.81 -5.20
CA ALA A 32 -14.30 -9.60 -4.96
C ALA A 32 -14.75 -8.17 -5.28
N TRP A 33 -13.97 -7.17 -4.85
CA TRP A 33 -14.23 -5.78 -5.20
C TRP A 33 -14.09 -5.52 -6.71
N ALA A 34 -13.04 -6.04 -7.34
CA ALA A 34 -12.77 -5.85 -8.76
C ALA A 34 -13.89 -6.44 -9.63
N ALA A 35 -14.41 -7.61 -9.27
CA ALA A 35 -15.56 -8.21 -9.93
C ALA A 35 -16.82 -7.33 -9.85
N ALA A 36 -17.08 -6.73 -8.68
CA ALA A 36 -18.20 -5.79 -8.50
C ALA A 36 -17.99 -4.46 -9.25
N ALA A 37 -16.74 -3.99 -9.33
CA ALA A 37 -16.36 -2.76 -10.01
C ALA A 37 -16.19 -2.91 -11.54
N GLY A 38 -16.34 -4.12 -12.08
CA GLY A 38 -16.15 -4.40 -13.50
C GLY A 38 -14.70 -4.25 -13.97
N VAL A 39 -13.72 -4.51 -13.08
CA VAL A 39 -12.29 -4.53 -13.40
C VAL A 39 -11.87 -6.00 -13.59
N PRO A 40 -11.70 -6.47 -14.83
CA PRO A 40 -11.24 -7.82 -15.08
C PRO A 40 -9.73 -7.95 -14.80
N GLY A 41 -9.31 -9.11 -14.30
CA GLY A 41 -7.91 -9.45 -14.17
C GLY A 41 -7.59 -10.20 -12.88
N GLY A 42 -6.42 -10.84 -12.86
CA GLY A 42 -5.86 -11.43 -11.64
C GLY A 42 -5.19 -10.38 -10.75
N LEU A 43 -4.81 -10.76 -9.53
CA LEU A 43 -4.05 -9.92 -8.60
C LEU A 43 -2.91 -9.10 -9.26
N PRO A 44 -2.01 -9.68 -10.09
CA PRO A 44 -0.91 -8.93 -10.70
C PRO A 44 -1.34 -7.87 -11.72
N GLU A 45 -2.55 -7.96 -12.27
CA GLU A 45 -3.13 -6.96 -13.16
C GLU A 45 -3.86 -5.89 -12.34
N LEU A 46 -4.63 -6.32 -11.33
CA LEU A 46 -5.37 -5.42 -10.44
C LEU A 46 -4.44 -4.45 -9.71
N VAL A 47 -3.29 -4.89 -9.21
CA VAL A 47 -2.34 -4.00 -8.52
C VAL A 47 -1.75 -2.90 -9.43
N ARG A 48 -1.83 -3.05 -10.76
CA ARG A 48 -1.37 -2.05 -11.73
C ARG A 48 -2.47 -1.07 -12.15
N ASP A 49 -3.73 -1.38 -11.87
CA ASP A 49 -4.86 -0.53 -12.25
C ASP A 49 -4.99 0.66 -11.29
N ALA A 50 -5.04 1.87 -11.84
CA ALA A 50 -5.15 3.10 -11.06
C ALA A 50 -6.45 3.19 -10.26
N ARG A 51 -7.55 2.59 -10.73
CA ARG A 51 -8.85 2.55 -10.02
C ARG A 51 -8.75 1.70 -8.77
N VAL A 52 -8.05 0.56 -8.85
CA VAL A 52 -7.80 -0.33 -7.71
C VAL A 52 -6.94 0.38 -6.68
N ARG A 53 -5.84 1.01 -7.12
CA ARG A 53 -4.97 1.83 -6.28
C ARG A 53 -5.73 2.95 -5.56
N ALA A 54 -6.60 3.65 -6.28
CA ALA A 54 -7.43 4.72 -5.72
C ALA A 54 -8.42 4.21 -4.67
N HIS A 55 -9.07 3.08 -4.93
CA HIS A 55 -10.00 2.47 -3.98
C HIS A 55 -9.32 2.02 -2.69
N VAL A 56 -8.16 1.36 -2.80
CA VAL A 56 -7.38 0.96 -1.61
C VAL A 56 -6.94 2.18 -0.79
N LEU A 57 -6.53 3.26 -1.45
CA LEU A 57 -6.20 4.52 -0.77
C LEU A 57 -7.42 5.09 -0.04
N GLU A 58 -8.58 5.14 -0.69
CA GLU A 58 -9.83 5.63 -0.09
C GLU A 58 -10.20 4.83 1.16
N GLU A 59 -10.10 3.51 1.09
CA GLU A 59 -10.40 2.61 2.21
C GLU A 59 -9.43 2.80 3.39
N LEU A 60 -8.15 3.03 3.11
CA LEU A 60 -7.16 3.37 4.16
C LEU A 60 -7.44 4.74 4.78
N VAL A 61 -7.82 5.73 3.97
CA VAL A 61 -8.21 7.06 4.46
C VAL A 61 -9.48 6.99 5.31
N ALA A 62 -10.49 6.24 4.86
CA ALA A 62 -11.73 6.01 5.59
C ALA A 62 -11.46 5.31 6.93
N THR A 63 -10.63 4.26 6.93
CA THR A 63 -10.20 3.56 8.14
C THR A 63 -9.49 4.51 9.10
N GLY A 64 -8.52 5.30 8.61
CA GLY A 64 -7.80 6.25 9.45
C GLY A 64 -8.70 7.32 10.06
N ARG A 65 -9.69 7.82 9.31
CA ARG A 65 -10.69 8.77 9.82
C ARG A 65 -11.61 8.15 10.87
N ALA A 66 -12.08 6.93 10.64
CA ALA A 66 -12.91 6.20 11.60
C ALA A 66 -12.17 5.98 12.93
N GLU A 67 -10.88 5.68 12.86
CA GLU A 67 -9.99 5.52 14.02
C GLU A 67 -9.46 6.85 14.58
N LYS A 68 -9.97 7.99 14.09
CA LYS A 68 -9.63 9.36 14.55
C LYS A 68 -8.15 9.72 14.43
N LEU A 69 -7.45 9.13 13.45
CA LEU A 69 -6.09 9.52 13.11
C LEU A 69 -6.03 10.97 12.63
N LYS A 70 -4.95 11.67 12.97
CA LYS A 70 -4.73 13.04 12.52
C LYS A 70 -4.40 13.05 11.03
N GLY A 71 -4.67 14.18 10.36
CA GLY A 71 -4.49 14.30 8.92
C GLY A 71 -3.06 13.99 8.42
N PHE A 72 -2.04 14.19 9.26
CA PHE A 72 -0.64 13.87 8.94
C PHE A 72 -0.28 12.39 9.17
N GLU A 73 -1.11 11.64 9.91
CA GLU A 73 -0.96 10.19 10.12
C GLU A 73 -1.63 9.38 9.00
N ILE A 74 -2.46 10.03 8.18
CA ILE A 74 -3.15 9.42 7.05
C ILE A 74 -2.26 9.48 5.80
N VAL A 75 -2.05 8.32 5.18
CA VAL A 75 -1.28 8.19 3.93
C VAL A 75 -1.95 8.96 2.79
N LYS A 76 -1.13 9.55 1.91
CA LYS A 76 -1.59 10.36 0.76
C LYS A 76 -1.46 9.64 -0.58
N ALA A 77 -0.58 8.65 -0.66
CA ALA A 77 -0.40 7.81 -1.83
C ALA A 77 -0.03 6.39 -1.41
N VAL A 78 -0.41 5.42 -2.23
CA VAL A 78 -0.11 4.01 -2.02
C VAL A 78 0.44 3.36 -3.28
N HIS A 79 1.38 2.44 -3.08
CA HIS A 79 1.84 1.49 -4.09
C HIS A 79 1.28 0.11 -3.75
N LEU A 80 0.66 -0.54 -4.72
CA LEU A 80 0.16 -1.89 -4.56
C LEU A 80 1.22 -2.90 -5.03
N GLU A 81 1.56 -3.83 -4.17
CA GLU A 81 2.53 -4.89 -4.44
C GLU A 81 1.80 -6.24 -4.47
N SER A 82 2.02 -7.04 -5.52
CA SER A 82 1.43 -8.38 -5.62
C SER A 82 2.16 -9.41 -4.76
N GLY A 83 3.46 -9.23 -4.50
CA GLY A 83 4.25 -10.13 -3.67
C GLY A 83 4.08 -9.86 -2.17
N GLN A 84 3.86 -10.92 -1.40
CA GLN A 84 3.88 -10.80 0.07
C GLN A 84 5.29 -10.48 0.57
N PHE A 85 5.38 -9.72 1.67
CA PHE A 85 6.64 -9.57 2.37
C PHE A 85 7.00 -10.91 3.01
N SER A 86 8.16 -11.46 2.66
CA SER A 86 8.61 -12.76 3.12
C SER A 86 9.98 -12.67 3.82
N VAL A 87 10.32 -13.71 4.57
CA VAL A 87 11.67 -13.89 5.13
C VAL A 87 12.66 -14.26 4.02
N GLU A 88 12.19 -14.99 3.00
CA GLU A 88 12.97 -15.46 1.86
C GLU A 88 13.46 -14.30 0.98
N ASP A 89 12.63 -13.26 0.81
CA ASP A 89 12.97 -12.03 0.08
C ASP A 89 13.76 -11.01 0.93
N ASP A 90 14.23 -11.40 2.12
CA ASP A 90 14.92 -10.52 3.09
C ASP A 90 14.10 -9.27 3.50
N LEU A 91 12.77 -9.30 3.35
CA LEU A 91 11.88 -8.19 3.72
C LEU A 91 11.36 -8.32 5.15
N LEU A 92 11.37 -9.52 5.71
CA LEU A 92 11.01 -9.81 7.09
C LEU A 92 12.19 -10.39 7.90
N THR A 93 12.17 -10.16 9.21
CA THR A 93 12.98 -10.94 10.17
C THR A 93 12.42 -12.35 10.29
N PRO A 94 13.20 -13.33 10.80
CA PRO A 94 12.68 -14.66 11.13
C PRO A 94 11.49 -14.64 12.10
N THR A 95 11.30 -13.52 12.81
CA THR A 95 10.16 -13.26 13.71
C THR A 95 9.04 -12.46 13.04
N PHE A 96 9.00 -12.43 11.70
CA PHE A 96 7.99 -11.77 10.86
C PHE A 96 7.83 -10.26 11.07
N LYS A 97 8.88 -9.58 11.57
CA LYS A 97 8.91 -8.11 11.66
C LYS A 97 9.47 -7.52 10.37
N LEU A 98 8.92 -6.39 9.94
CA LEU A 98 9.36 -5.64 8.76
C LEU A 98 10.82 -5.18 8.89
N LYS A 99 11.66 -5.55 7.92
CA LYS A 99 13.02 -5.04 7.76
C LYS A 99 12.99 -3.71 6.99
N ARG A 100 12.75 -2.61 7.72
CA ARG A 100 12.53 -1.27 7.13
C ARG A 100 13.62 -0.80 6.15
N PRO A 101 14.93 -0.97 6.42
CA PRO A 101 15.97 -0.57 5.46
C PRO A 101 15.90 -1.34 4.13
N GLN A 102 15.56 -2.63 4.19
CA GLN A 102 15.43 -3.51 3.03
C GLN A 102 14.19 -3.16 2.21
N LEU A 103 13.05 -2.98 2.88
CA LEU A 103 11.81 -2.50 2.25
C LEU A 103 12.03 -1.15 1.54
N GLN A 104 12.72 -0.21 2.20
CA GLN A 104 13.05 1.06 1.58
C GLN A 104 13.91 0.88 0.34
N ARG A 105 14.97 0.08 0.38
CA ARG A 105 15.81 -0.19 -0.79
C ARG A 105 15.02 -0.82 -1.94
N ARG A 106 14.17 -1.80 -1.63
CA ARG A 106 13.36 -2.52 -2.63
C ARG A 106 12.29 -1.66 -3.29
N PHE A 107 11.69 -0.73 -2.53
CA PHE A 107 10.57 0.10 -2.98
C PHE A 107 10.96 1.57 -3.20
N GLN A 108 12.26 1.90 -3.22
CA GLN A 108 12.72 3.28 -3.35
C GLN A 108 12.16 3.95 -4.60
N ALA A 109 12.19 3.27 -5.76
CA ALA A 109 11.63 3.78 -7.00
C ALA A 109 10.12 4.05 -6.91
N ALA A 110 9.35 3.18 -6.25
CA ALA A 110 7.92 3.37 -6.04
C ALA A 110 7.63 4.53 -5.08
N ILE A 111 8.42 4.66 -4.00
CA ILE A 111 8.35 5.78 -3.05
C ILE A 111 8.61 7.10 -3.76
N ASP A 112 9.65 7.16 -4.60
CA ASP A 112 10.01 8.36 -5.34
C ASP A 112 8.93 8.73 -6.36
N ALA A 113 8.35 7.75 -7.06
CA ALA A 113 7.22 7.95 -7.96
C ALA A 113 6.00 8.53 -7.24
N MET A 114 5.59 7.93 -6.12
CA MET A 114 4.46 8.43 -5.32
C MET A 114 4.69 9.86 -4.85
N TYR A 115 5.90 10.17 -4.37
CA TYR A 115 6.21 11.53 -3.93
C TYR A 115 6.36 12.53 -5.08
N LYS A 116 6.61 12.08 -6.30
CA LYS A 116 6.59 12.91 -7.49
C LYS A 116 5.14 13.21 -7.90
N GLU A 117 4.29 12.19 -7.97
CA GLU A 117 2.85 12.32 -8.24
C GLU A 117 2.16 13.29 -7.24
N LEU A 118 2.61 13.34 -5.98
CA LEU A 118 2.07 14.24 -4.95
C LEU A 118 2.60 15.68 -4.98
N LYS A 119 3.69 15.94 -5.72
CA LYS A 119 4.33 17.26 -5.82
C LYS A 119 3.88 18.05 -7.06
N GLU A 120 3.19 17.39 -7.98
CA GLU A 120 2.56 17.98 -9.16
C GLU A 120 1.14 18.45 -8.85
#